data_AF-A0A2V9QFF2-F1
#
_entry.id   AF-A0A2V9QFF2-F1
#
_cell.length_a   1.000
_cell.length_b   1.000
_cell.length_c   1.000
_cell.angle_alpha   90.00
_cell.angle_beta   90.00
_cell.angle_gamma   90.00
#
_symmetry.space_group_name_H-M   'P 1'
#
loop_
_entity.id
_entity.type
_entity.pdbx_description
1 polymer ?
#
loop_
_entity_poly.entity_id
_entity_poly.type
_entity_poly.pdbx_seq_one_letter_code
_entity_poly.pdbx_strand_id
1 'polypeptide(L)'
;MLSLRSSVIALAATLAITTACTNKKVDNPLAKVDSKQPDKVLFDRGMDAMKHNRFDMARLEMQTLINTYPDSEFIARAKLALADSWYAEGGTASLAQAEQEYEDFRTFFPNMPEAAEASVKIANIHYQQMEKPDRDFTHAVRAEQKYREVITQYPDNPKMVAEARKKLLQVQEVIAEREFRIGRFYYLRQAFPAAIARLQSLEDRYPLYSGADDTLFLLGQSYEGEIAALRKMDTTEQQLHHQGKVNEARLKANQLARERMSDDFAAKAVEAYSKILTRYPVMARSDEAKARLIALHQPVPRPTKAALALNKAEEDSRGEQTMLARAMGMVSRHPDVSIATKVGDPTLIDPTPIDGRAIVEAANRTAGGAKGGEHSVSVQTTGKGEPGPNEPAPTSDAPVADKVSSGAANAETPADPNELNPNATQADPKVANDPKAAAPDPNELQPNTTPDPQPAPAPAQVNDLAGATSSSTGNGGGDAQAGTNGNQGAAASSNQDLADDNAIASSKRKKKKGLGKIIPVPKLP
;
A
#
# COMPACT_ATOMS: atom_id res chain seq x y z
N MET A 1 -46.25 52.91 -50.22
CA MET A 1 -44.85 53.38 -50.06
C MET A 1 -44.16 52.96 -48.76
N LEU A 2 -44.82 52.25 -47.82
CA LEU A 2 -44.19 51.83 -46.55
C LEU A 2 -43.50 50.45 -46.59
N SER A 3 -43.82 49.57 -47.55
CA SER A 3 -43.27 48.21 -47.63
C SER A 3 -41.87 48.14 -48.28
N LEU A 4 -41.59 48.97 -49.29
CA LEU A 4 -40.27 48.99 -49.95
C LEU A 4 -39.14 49.56 -49.06
N ARG A 5 -39.48 50.41 -48.08
CA ARG A 5 -38.49 51.02 -47.18
C ARG A 5 -37.97 50.03 -46.14
N SER A 6 -38.83 49.11 -45.70
CA SER A 6 -38.48 48.09 -44.70
C SER A 6 -37.52 47.03 -45.26
N SER A 7 -37.70 46.61 -46.51
CA SER A 7 -36.80 45.63 -47.16
C SER A 7 -35.41 46.20 -47.47
N VAL A 8 -35.30 47.50 -47.79
CA VAL A 8 -33.99 48.14 -48.02
C VAL A 8 -33.20 48.30 -46.72
N ILE A 9 -33.89 48.60 -45.61
CA ILE A 9 -33.25 48.71 -44.29
C ILE A 9 -32.80 47.32 -43.79
N ALA A 10 -33.60 46.28 -44.01
CA ALA A 10 -33.23 44.90 -43.63
C ALA A 10 -32.05 44.37 -44.45
N LEU A 11 -31.96 44.69 -45.74
CA LEU A 11 -30.84 44.31 -46.61
C LEU A 11 -29.55 45.09 -46.27
N ALA A 12 -29.66 46.35 -45.88
CA ALA A 12 -28.52 47.15 -45.43
C ALA A 12 -27.99 46.68 -44.07
N ALA A 13 -28.87 46.24 -43.16
CA ALA A 13 -28.49 45.68 -41.87
C ALA A 13 -27.79 44.31 -41.98
N THR A 14 -28.20 43.45 -42.92
CA THR A 14 -27.52 42.16 -43.16
C THR A 14 -26.17 42.34 -43.87
N LEU A 15 -26.04 43.32 -44.77
CA LEU A 15 -24.76 43.60 -45.45
C LEU A 15 -23.73 44.23 -44.49
N ALA A 16 -24.18 44.98 -43.48
CA ALA A 16 -23.32 45.53 -42.43
C ALA A 16 -22.78 44.47 -41.44
N ILE A 17 -23.45 43.31 -41.32
CA ILE A 17 -22.99 42.21 -40.46
C ILE A 17 -21.93 41.34 -41.16
N THR A 18 -21.87 41.36 -42.50
CA THR A 18 -20.90 40.57 -43.27
C THR A 18 -19.52 41.22 -43.47
N THR A 19 -19.35 42.51 -43.15
CA THR A 19 -18.06 43.21 -43.28
C THR A 19 -17.20 43.19 -42.00
N ALA A 20 -17.64 42.50 -40.94
CA ALA A 20 -16.88 42.37 -39.69
C ALA A 20 -15.80 41.27 -39.70
N CYS A 21 -15.68 40.49 -40.78
CA CYS A 21 -14.49 39.64 -41.00
C CYS A 21 -13.33 40.48 -41.52
N THR A 22 -12.84 41.41 -40.69
CA THR A 22 -11.56 42.06 -40.94
C THR A 22 -10.46 41.04 -40.68
N ASN A 23 -9.71 40.75 -41.74
CA ASN A 23 -8.53 39.90 -41.74
C ASN A 23 -7.51 40.50 -40.75
N LYS A 24 -7.46 39.98 -39.51
CA LYS A 24 -6.37 40.28 -38.58
C LYS A 24 -5.08 39.92 -39.32
N LYS A 25 -4.29 40.92 -39.70
CA LYS A 25 -2.93 40.69 -40.19
C LYS A 25 -2.24 39.77 -39.19
N VAL A 26 -1.73 38.65 -39.68
CA VAL A 26 -0.95 37.71 -38.88
C VAL A 26 0.28 38.50 -38.42
N ASP A 27 0.29 38.94 -37.16
CA ASP A 27 1.45 39.60 -36.57
C ASP A 27 2.59 38.58 -36.57
N ASN A 28 3.57 38.78 -37.44
CA ASN A 28 4.75 37.92 -37.49
C ASN A 28 5.52 38.10 -36.15
N PRO A 29 5.65 37.05 -35.32
CA PRO A 29 6.28 37.15 -34.00
C PRO A 29 7.76 37.59 -34.08
N LEU A 30 8.39 37.43 -35.25
CA LEU A 30 9.77 37.86 -35.53
C LEU A 30 9.90 39.34 -35.91
N ALA A 31 8.82 39.99 -36.38
CA ALA A 31 8.89 41.35 -36.93
C ALA A 31 9.19 42.44 -35.88
N LYS A 32 9.26 42.09 -34.59
CA LYS A 32 9.59 42.98 -33.48
C LYS A 32 10.89 42.61 -32.77
N VAL A 33 11.65 41.65 -33.29
CA VAL A 33 12.88 41.13 -32.65
C VAL A 33 14.12 41.64 -33.40
N ASP A 34 14.32 42.96 -33.39
CA ASP A 34 15.56 43.59 -33.88
C ASP A 34 16.63 43.55 -32.77
N SER A 35 17.16 42.36 -32.47
CA SER A 35 18.18 42.15 -31.44
C SER A 35 19.31 41.26 -31.93
N LYS A 36 20.51 41.46 -31.38
CA LYS A 36 21.68 40.60 -31.63
C LYS A 36 21.54 39.19 -31.04
N GLN A 37 20.60 38.98 -30.11
CA GLN A 37 20.26 37.69 -29.52
C GLN A 37 18.73 37.49 -29.60
N PRO A 38 18.20 37.18 -30.79
CA PRO A 38 16.77 37.09 -31.00
C PRO A 38 16.13 35.93 -30.22
N ASP A 39 16.84 34.83 -30.06
CA ASP A 39 16.45 33.66 -29.26
C ASP A 39 16.26 34.00 -27.77
N LYS A 40 17.21 34.72 -27.16
CA LYS A 40 17.08 35.18 -25.77
C LYS A 40 15.89 36.12 -25.60
N VAL A 41 15.66 37.02 -26.55
CA VAL A 41 14.53 37.96 -26.50
C VAL A 41 13.19 37.21 -26.57
N LEU A 42 13.08 36.20 -27.44
CA LEU A 42 11.90 35.33 -27.51
C LEU A 42 11.69 34.59 -26.19
N PHE A 43 12.75 34.01 -25.61
CA PHE A 43 12.68 33.32 -24.33
C PHE A 43 12.21 34.27 -23.21
N ASP A 44 12.87 35.42 -23.05
CA ASP A 44 12.55 36.40 -22.01
C ASP A 44 11.10 36.93 -22.16
N ARG A 45 10.65 37.18 -23.40
CA ARG A 45 9.28 37.61 -23.69
C ARG A 45 8.26 36.53 -23.34
N GLY A 46 8.55 35.27 -23.67
CA GLY A 46 7.68 34.15 -23.31
C GLY A 46 7.63 33.92 -21.80
N MET A 47 8.75 34.04 -21.10
CA MET A 47 8.80 33.96 -19.64
C MET A 47 8.08 35.13 -18.96
N ASP A 48 8.14 36.35 -19.52
CA ASP A 48 7.32 37.47 -19.05
C ASP A 48 5.82 37.20 -19.28
N ALA A 49 5.45 36.64 -20.43
CA ALA A 49 4.07 36.24 -20.69
C ALA A 49 3.56 35.19 -19.69
N MET A 50 4.38 34.20 -19.33
CA MET A 50 4.10 33.22 -18.28
C MET A 50 3.80 33.88 -16.93
N LYS A 51 4.64 34.84 -16.50
CA LYS A 51 4.45 35.56 -15.23
C LYS A 51 3.12 36.33 -15.17
N HIS A 52 2.62 36.75 -16.33
CA HIS A 52 1.35 37.47 -16.46
C HIS A 52 0.17 36.55 -16.83
N ASN A 53 0.31 35.22 -16.70
CA ASN A 53 -0.70 34.21 -17.06
C ASN A 53 -1.17 34.29 -18.53
N ARG A 54 -0.37 34.86 -19.43
CA ARG A 54 -0.65 34.91 -20.87
C ARG A 54 -0.08 33.66 -21.54
N PHE A 55 -0.65 32.51 -21.22
CA PHE A 55 -0.12 31.20 -21.63
C PHE A 55 -0.05 31.03 -23.14
N ASP A 56 -1.07 31.47 -23.90
CA ASP A 56 -1.05 31.41 -25.37
C ASP A 56 0.14 32.16 -25.98
N MET A 57 0.41 33.37 -25.49
CA MET A 57 1.55 34.16 -25.94
C MET A 57 2.85 33.48 -25.54
N ALA A 58 2.98 33.01 -24.30
CA ALA A 58 4.16 32.27 -23.87
C ALA A 58 4.46 31.07 -24.77
N ARG A 59 3.43 30.27 -25.10
CA ARG A 59 3.56 29.12 -26.00
C ARG A 59 4.00 29.52 -27.40
N LEU A 60 3.40 30.56 -27.95
CA LEU A 60 3.78 31.08 -29.26
C LEU A 60 5.26 31.50 -29.29
N GLU A 61 5.73 32.19 -28.27
CA GLU A 61 7.14 32.59 -28.15
C GLU A 61 8.08 31.39 -28.04
N MET A 62 7.74 30.42 -27.17
CA MET A 62 8.55 29.22 -26.96
C MET A 62 8.60 28.36 -28.22
N GLN A 63 7.47 28.14 -28.89
CA GLN A 63 7.41 27.41 -30.15
C GLN A 63 8.17 28.13 -31.27
N THR A 64 8.08 29.46 -31.33
CA THR A 64 8.85 30.25 -32.30
C THR A 64 10.35 30.07 -32.05
N LEU A 65 10.80 30.13 -30.80
CA LEU A 65 12.19 29.89 -30.43
C LEU A 65 12.62 28.47 -30.83
N ILE A 66 11.85 27.45 -30.44
CA ILE A 66 12.14 26.04 -30.71
C ILE A 66 12.28 25.76 -32.21
N ASN A 67 11.37 26.31 -33.02
CA ASN A 67 11.33 26.03 -34.45
C ASN A 67 12.35 26.84 -35.25
N THR A 68 12.67 28.06 -34.80
CA THR A 68 13.53 28.99 -35.56
C THR A 68 15.00 28.84 -35.19
N TYR A 69 15.29 28.46 -33.94
CA TYR A 69 16.65 28.44 -33.39
C TYR A 69 16.97 27.11 -32.68
N PRO A 70 16.94 25.96 -33.39
CA PRO A 70 17.11 24.62 -32.79
C PRO A 70 18.45 24.39 -32.07
N ASP A 71 19.48 25.18 -32.41
CA ASP A 71 20.81 25.12 -31.78
C ASP A 71 20.99 26.13 -30.64
N SER A 72 19.92 26.85 -30.23
CA SER A 72 20.00 27.84 -29.15
C SER A 72 20.24 27.18 -27.79
N GLU A 73 21.04 27.83 -26.94
CA GLU A 73 21.27 27.43 -25.55
C GLU A 73 19.98 27.40 -24.71
N PHE A 74 18.94 28.13 -25.14
CA PHE A 74 17.67 28.22 -24.45
C PHE A 74 16.69 27.10 -24.83
N ILE A 75 17.00 26.22 -25.79
CA ILE A 75 16.04 25.24 -26.31
C ILE A 75 15.50 24.30 -25.23
N ALA A 76 16.37 23.75 -24.37
CA ALA A 76 15.94 22.89 -23.28
C ALA A 76 15.00 23.64 -22.32
N ARG A 77 15.38 24.86 -21.92
CA ARG A 77 14.56 25.71 -21.04
C ARG A 77 13.24 26.12 -21.71
N ALA A 78 13.25 26.35 -23.02
CA ALA A 78 12.07 26.73 -23.79
C ALA A 78 11.08 25.57 -23.92
N LYS A 79 11.56 24.34 -24.18
CA LYS A 79 10.72 23.13 -24.19
C LYS A 79 10.11 22.87 -22.81
N LEU A 80 10.89 23.02 -21.73
CA LEU A 80 10.36 22.88 -20.38
C LEU A 80 9.33 23.98 -20.05
N ALA A 81 9.60 25.23 -20.42
CA ALA A 81 8.69 26.35 -20.21
C ALA A 81 7.38 26.20 -21.04
N LEU A 82 7.46 25.61 -22.23
CA LEU A 82 6.29 25.25 -23.03
C LEU A 82 5.40 24.25 -22.28
N ALA A 83 5.98 23.17 -21.73
CA ALA A 83 5.24 22.21 -20.91
C ALA A 83 4.65 22.87 -19.64
N ASP A 84 5.45 23.69 -18.95
CA ASP A 84 5.02 24.42 -17.75
C ASP A 84 3.86 25.39 -18.05
N SER A 85 3.80 25.97 -19.24
CA SER A 85 2.70 26.85 -19.64
C SER A 85 1.36 26.11 -19.71
N TRP A 86 1.36 24.91 -20.28
CA TRP A 86 0.18 24.05 -20.34
C TRP A 86 -0.22 23.55 -18.95
N TYR A 87 0.77 23.16 -18.14
CA TYR A 87 0.53 22.71 -16.77
C TYR A 87 -0.06 23.82 -15.90
N ALA A 88 0.45 25.04 -16.02
CA ALA A 88 0.00 26.20 -15.25
C ALA A 88 -1.38 26.72 -15.68
N GLU A 89 -1.72 26.64 -16.97
CA GLU A 89 -3.06 26.95 -17.47
C GLU A 89 -4.10 25.99 -16.88
N GLY A 90 -3.74 24.72 -16.74
CA GLY A 90 -4.56 23.69 -16.13
C GLY A 90 -5.82 23.35 -16.94
N GLY A 91 -6.70 22.55 -16.35
CA GLY A 91 -7.81 21.95 -17.08
C GLY A 91 -7.39 20.71 -17.85
N THR A 92 -8.36 19.84 -18.17
CA THR A 92 -8.07 18.48 -18.68
C THR A 92 -7.33 18.49 -20.02
N ALA A 93 -7.73 19.38 -20.95
CA ALA A 93 -7.09 19.50 -22.26
C ALA A 93 -5.65 20.01 -22.16
N SER A 94 -5.41 21.10 -21.42
CA SER A 94 -4.07 21.65 -21.25
C SER A 94 -3.17 20.71 -20.45
N LEU A 95 -3.69 20.01 -19.43
CA LEU A 95 -2.92 18.99 -18.72
C LEU A 95 -2.51 17.82 -19.62
N ALA A 96 -3.36 17.40 -20.56
CA ALA A 96 -2.99 16.39 -21.55
C ALA A 96 -1.88 16.87 -22.51
N GLN A 97 -1.92 18.15 -22.92
CA GLN A 97 -0.82 18.75 -23.68
C GLN A 97 0.46 18.87 -22.85
N ALA A 98 0.35 19.25 -21.58
CA ALA A 98 1.50 19.32 -20.68
C ALA A 98 2.18 17.95 -20.51
N GLU A 99 1.40 16.88 -20.38
CA GLU A 99 1.92 15.51 -20.29
C GLU A 99 2.77 15.16 -21.51
N GLN A 100 2.26 15.45 -22.72
CA GLN A 100 2.99 15.23 -23.97
C GLN A 100 4.30 16.02 -24.02
N GLU A 101 4.25 17.32 -23.71
CA GLU A 101 5.44 18.19 -23.77
C GLU A 101 6.51 17.83 -22.72
N TYR A 102 6.10 17.35 -21.54
CA TYR A 102 7.06 16.82 -20.55
C TYR A 102 7.67 15.49 -20.96
N GLU A 103 6.90 14.59 -21.58
CA GLU A 103 7.44 13.33 -22.13
C GLU A 103 8.42 13.61 -23.27
N ASP A 104 8.11 14.58 -24.13
CA ASP A 104 9.03 15.08 -25.14
C ASP A 104 10.30 15.63 -24.51
N PHE A 105 10.20 16.46 -23.47
CA PHE A 105 11.38 16.98 -22.77
C PHE A 105 12.28 15.85 -22.22
N ARG A 106 11.69 14.83 -21.59
CA ARG A 106 12.44 13.65 -21.10
C ARG A 106 13.11 12.89 -22.24
N THR A 107 12.45 12.78 -23.38
CA THR A 107 12.96 12.06 -24.56
C THR A 107 14.13 12.80 -25.19
N PHE A 108 14.03 14.12 -25.36
CA PHE A 108 15.07 14.93 -25.99
C PHE A 108 16.22 15.30 -25.05
N PHE A 109 15.97 15.41 -23.74
CA PHE A 109 16.96 15.84 -22.73
C PHE A 109 17.05 14.89 -21.52
N PRO A 110 17.31 13.58 -21.71
CA PRO A 110 17.27 12.60 -20.63
C PRO A 110 18.33 12.83 -19.53
N ASN A 111 19.46 13.43 -19.87
CA ASN A 111 20.59 13.64 -18.94
C ASN A 111 20.52 14.97 -18.17
N MET A 112 19.51 15.80 -18.44
CA MET A 112 19.33 17.07 -17.73
C MET A 112 18.74 16.82 -16.33
N PRO A 113 19.19 17.56 -15.30
CA PRO A 113 18.64 17.39 -13.95
C PRO A 113 17.13 17.69 -13.87
N GLU A 114 16.62 18.52 -14.77
CA GLU A 114 15.20 18.85 -14.92
C GLU A 114 14.36 17.68 -15.46
N ALA A 115 14.95 16.63 -16.03
CA ALA A 115 14.21 15.47 -16.55
C ALA A 115 13.46 14.73 -15.42
N ALA A 116 14.07 14.67 -14.22
CA ALA A 116 13.42 14.13 -13.03
C ALA A 116 12.23 15.01 -12.59
N GLU A 117 12.36 16.33 -12.70
CA GLU A 117 11.26 17.25 -12.39
C GLU A 117 10.10 17.10 -13.39
N ALA A 118 10.39 17.03 -14.69
CA ALA A 118 9.38 16.76 -15.72
C ALA A 118 8.63 15.45 -15.46
N SER A 119 9.34 14.41 -15.04
CA SER A 119 8.75 13.10 -14.68
C SER A 119 7.80 13.21 -13.48
N VAL A 120 8.17 13.96 -12.44
CA VAL A 120 7.28 14.25 -11.31
C VAL A 120 6.06 15.06 -11.75
N LYS A 121 6.23 16.02 -12.67
CA LYS A 121 5.10 16.81 -13.20
C LYS A 121 4.11 15.95 -13.99
N ILE A 122 4.60 14.99 -14.78
CA ILE A 122 3.74 13.99 -15.45
C ILE A 122 2.92 13.20 -14.41
N ALA A 123 3.56 12.71 -13.35
CA ALA A 123 2.84 12.02 -12.28
C ALA A 123 1.83 12.95 -11.57
N ASN A 124 2.20 14.22 -11.34
CA ASN A 124 1.34 15.23 -10.73
C ASN A 124 0.12 15.57 -11.61
N ILE A 125 0.23 15.52 -12.95
CA ILE A 125 -0.91 15.71 -13.87
C ILE A 125 -1.99 14.67 -13.60
N HIS A 126 -1.61 13.39 -13.46
CA HIS A 126 -2.57 12.34 -13.14
C HIS A 126 -3.07 12.45 -11.70
N TYR A 127 -2.19 12.79 -10.75
CA TYR A 127 -2.58 13.03 -9.36
C TYR A 127 -3.67 14.11 -9.24
N GLN A 128 -3.53 15.22 -9.96
CA GLN A 128 -4.54 16.29 -9.98
C GLN A 128 -5.88 15.84 -10.56
N GLN A 129 -5.86 14.93 -11.53
CA GLN A 129 -7.05 14.39 -12.18
C GLN A 129 -7.66 13.19 -11.43
N MET A 130 -7.08 12.78 -10.30
CA MET A 130 -7.66 11.71 -9.47
C MET A 130 -9.03 12.11 -8.94
N GLU A 131 -9.96 11.16 -9.08
CA GLU A 131 -11.28 11.23 -8.49
C GLU A 131 -11.33 10.48 -7.15
N LYS A 132 -12.49 10.55 -6.50
CA LYS A 132 -12.78 9.81 -5.28
C LYS A 132 -12.69 8.28 -5.47
N PRO A 133 -12.45 7.50 -4.39
CA PRO A 133 -12.34 6.04 -4.46
C PRO A 133 -13.54 5.32 -5.07
N ASP A 134 -14.74 5.92 -5.01
CA ASP A 134 -15.99 5.37 -5.58
C ASP A 134 -16.16 5.63 -7.09
N ARG A 135 -15.25 6.38 -7.72
CA ARG A 135 -15.34 6.80 -9.12
C ARG A 135 -14.30 6.13 -10.01
N ASP A 136 -14.14 6.62 -11.24
CA ASP A 136 -13.13 6.13 -12.15
C ASP A 136 -11.72 6.36 -11.58
N PHE A 137 -10.91 5.31 -11.62
CA PHE A 137 -9.61 5.26 -10.97
C PHE A 137 -8.46 5.22 -11.98
N THR A 138 -8.73 5.47 -13.27
CA THR A 138 -7.72 5.44 -14.34
C THR A 138 -6.57 6.39 -14.03
N HIS A 139 -6.88 7.62 -13.61
CA HIS A 139 -5.85 8.59 -13.23
C HIS A 139 -5.11 8.20 -11.95
N ALA A 140 -5.75 7.52 -11.00
CA ALA A 140 -5.07 7.02 -9.81
C ALA A 140 -4.04 5.93 -10.17
N VAL A 141 -4.42 4.96 -11.00
CA VAL A 141 -3.50 3.90 -11.46
C VAL A 141 -2.34 4.48 -12.27
N ARG A 142 -2.61 5.43 -13.18
CA ARG A 142 -1.54 6.09 -13.94
C ARG A 142 -0.63 6.92 -13.04
N ALA A 143 -1.18 7.63 -12.06
CA ALA A 143 -0.36 8.37 -11.09
C ALA A 143 0.54 7.42 -10.29
N GLU A 144 0.01 6.29 -9.81
CA GLU A 144 0.77 5.25 -9.10
C GLU A 144 1.95 4.77 -9.95
N GLN A 145 1.69 4.40 -11.21
CA GLN A 145 2.72 3.96 -12.14
C GLN A 145 3.78 5.05 -12.38
N LYS A 146 3.37 6.28 -12.67
CA LYS A 146 4.30 7.38 -12.96
C LYS A 146 5.16 7.76 -11.75
N TYR A 147 4.61 7.75 -10.53
CA TYR A 147 5.45 7.97 -9.34
C TYR A 147 6.42 6.83 -9.09
N ARG A 148 6.03 5.57 -9.34
CA ARG A 148 6.96 4.43 -9.28
C ARG A 148 8.08 4.59 -10.29
N GLU A 149 7.77 4.98 -11.53
CA GLU A 149 8.76 5.28 -12.57
C GLU A 149 9.75 6.36 -12.11
N VAL A 150 9.30 7.44 -11.47
CA VAL A 150 10.21 8.47 -10.94
C VAL A 150 11.19 7.88 -9.91
N ILE A 151 10.67 7.07 -8.98
CA ILE A 151 11.47 6.49 -7.89
C ILE A 151 12.51 5.50 -8.43
N THR A 152 12.16 4.74 -9.48
CA THR A 152 13.06 3.74 -10.07
C THR A 152 14.04 4.32 -11.08
N GLN A 153 13.61 5.30 -11.89
CA GLN A 153 14.43 5.88 -12.96
C GLN A 153 15.38 6.98 -12.46
N TYR A 154 15.03 7.71 -11.40
CA TYR A 154 15.81 8.85 -10.91
C TYR A 154 16.22 8.71 -9.43
N PRO A 155 16.87 7.61 -9.01
CA PRO A 155 17.26 7.40 -7.62
C PRO A 155 18.24 8.47 -7.10
N ASP A 156 19.03 9.07 -7.99
CA ASP A 156 20.06 10.06 -7.67
C ASP A 156 19.51 11.47 -7.39
N ASN A 157 18.21 11.71 -7.62
CA ASN A 157 17.56 12.98 -7.31
C ASN A 157 16.70 12.87 -6.04
N PRO A 158 17.29 13.04 -4.83
CA PRO A 158 16.60 12.77 -3.56
C PRO A 158 15.39 13.69 -3.35
N LYS A 159 15.41 14.90 -3.90
CA LYS A 159 14.29 15.85 -3.80
C LYS A 159 13.07 15.34 -4.56
N MET A 160 13.24 14.93 -5.81
CA MET A 160 12.15 14.42 -6.65
C MET A 160 11.65 13.07 -6.14
N VAL A 161 12.56 12.19 -5.69
CA VAL A 161 12.20 10.90 -5.08
C VAL A 161 11.40 11.09 -3.79
N ALA A 162 11.78 12.04 -2.93
CA ALA A 162 11.02 12.31 -1.70
C ALA A 162 9.61 12.84 -1.99
N GLU A 163 9.45 13.73 -2.97
CA GLU A 163 8.13 14.20 -3.42
C GLU A 163 7.30 13.05 -3.99
N ALA A 164 7.89 12.27 -4.90
CA ALA A 164 7.23 11.13 -5.54
C ALA A 164 6.79 10.07 -4.53
N ARG A 165 7.63 9.73 -3.54
CA ARG A 165 7.29 8.79 -2.46
C ARG A 165 6.10 9.27 -1.64
N LYS A 166 6.13 10.54 -1.22
CA LYS A 166 5.03 11.14 -0.44
C LYS A 166 3.72 11.11 -1.22
N LYS A 167 3.77 11.44 -2.51
CA LYS A 167 2.58 11.42 -3.38
C LYS A 167 2.12 10.00 -3.69
N LEU A 168 3.04 9.06 -3.90
CA LEU A 168 2.72 7.67 -4.11
C LEU A 168 1.94 7.09 -2.92
N LEU A 169 2.35 7.35 -1.69
CA LEU A 169 1.60 6.94 -0.49
C LEU A 169 0.16 7.48 -0.49
N GLN A 170 -0.03 8.73 -0.93
CA GLN A 170 -1.37 9.34 -1.07
C GLN A 170 -2.20 8.67 -2.17
N VAL A 171 -1.59 8.34 -3.31
CA VAL A 171 -2.28 7.64 -4.40
C VAL A 171 -2.70 6.24 -3.97
N GLN A 172 -1.78 5.51 -3.34
CA GLN A 172 -2.01 4.14 -2.85
C GLN A 172 -3.12 4.08 -1.81
N GLU A 173 -3.21 5.07 -0.93
CA GLU A 173 -4.31 5.21 0.03
C GLU A 173 -5.68 5.26 -0.67
N VAL A 174 -5.80 6.04 -1.75
CA VAL A 174 -7.06 6.19 -2.52
C VAL A 174 -7.43 4.89 -3.24
N ILE A 175 -6.45 4.20 -3.83
CA ILE A 175 -6.66 2.93 -4.51
C ILE A 175 -7.03 1.83 -3.49
N ALA A 176 -6.35 1.79 -2.34
CA ALA A 176 -6.63 0.83 -1.28
C ALA A 176 -8.03 1.03 -0.69
N GLU A 177 -8.46 2.27 -0.42
CA GLU A 177 -9.82 2.57 0.06
C GLU A 177 -10.89 2.09 -0.94
N ARG A 178 -10.62 2.19 -2.25
CA ARG A 178 -11.51 1.64 -3.27
C ARG A 178 -11.61 0.13 -3.17
N GLU A 179 -10.49 -0.59 -3.14
CA GLU A 179 -10.49 -2.05 -3.05
C GLU A 179 -11.12 -2.53 -1.73
N PHE A 180 -10.93 -1.80 -0.62
CA PHE A 180 -11.57 -2.09 0.65
C PHE A 180 -13.09 -1.99 0.54
N ARG A 181 -13.61 -0.92 -0.08
CA ARG A 181 -15.06 -0.76 -0.31
C ARG A 181 -15.64 -1.91 -1.14
N ILE A 182 -14.90 -2.38 -2.14
CA ILE A 182 -15.31 -3.51 -2.99
C ILE A 182 -15.30 -4.82 -2.18
N GLY A 183 -14.23 -5.11 -1.44
CA GLY A 183 -14.15 -6.27 -0.56
C GLY A 183 -15.28 -6.28 0.48
N ARG A 184 -15.55 -5.13 1.09
CA ARG A 184 -16.67 -4.93 2.02
C ARG A 184 -18.03 -5.12 1.36
N PHE A 185 -18.21 -4.69 0.12
CA PHE A 185 -19.44 -4.93 -0.62
C PHE A 185 -19.71 -6.43 -0.82
N TYR A 186 -18.70 -7.21 -1.20
CA TYR A 186 -18.84 -8.67 -1.33
C TYR A 186 -19.10 -9.35 0.01
N TYR A 187 -18.43 -8.91 1.07
CA TYR A 187 -18.67 -9.40 2.43
C TYR A 187 -20.13 -9.21 2.85
N LEU A 188 -20.68 -8.00 2.66
CA LEU A 188 -22.08 -7.69 3.01
C LEU A 188 -23.09 -8.54 2.23
N ARG A 189 -22.72 -9.01 1.03
CA ARG A 189 -23.52 -9.93 0.22
C ARG A 189 -23.28 -11.41 0.54
N GLN A 190 -22.45 -11.71 1.54
CA GLN A 190 -22.03 -13.08 1.90
C GLN A 190 -21.35 -13.83 0.75
N ALA A 191 -20.77 -13.10 -0.21
CA ALA A 191 -19.93 -13.64 -1.26
C ALA A 191 -18.48 -13.69 -0.76
N PHE A 192 -18.24 -14.53 0.24
CA PHE A 192 -16.97 -14.54 0.98
C PHE A 192 -15.73 -14.88 0.15
N PRO A 193 -15.74 -15.75 -0.90
CA PRO A 193 -14.54 -16.01 -1.68
C PRO A 193 -14.08 -14.76 -2.44
N ALA A 194 -15.04 -13.97 -2.94
CA ALA A 194 -14.77 -12.72 -3.62
C ALA A 194 -14.31 -11.62 -2.64
N ALA A 195 -14.88 -11.60 -1.43
CA ALA A 195 -14.42 -10.70 -0.36
C ALA A 195 -12.98 -11.02 0.05
N ILE A 196 -12.66 -12.30 0.30
CA ILE A 196 -11.33 -12.79 0.65
C ILE A 196 -10.31 -12.36 -0.42
N ALA A 197 -10.58 -12.69 -1.69
CA ALA A 197 -9.68 -12.37 -2.80
C ALA A 197 -9.34 -10.87 -2.88
N ARG A 198 -10.34 -10.00 -2.72
CA ARG A 198 -10.17 -8.53 -2.74
C ARG A 198 -9.40 -8.02 -1.53
N LEU A 199 -9.75 -8.48 -0.33
CA LEU A 199 -9.15 -8.02 0.92
C LEU A 199 -7.70 -8.51 1.07
N GLN A 200 -7.40 -9.75 0.66
CA GLN A 200 -6.02 -10.25 0.63
C GLN A 200 -5.17 -9.48 -0.38
N SER A 201 -5.66 -9.32 -1.62
CA SER A 201 -4.92 -8.56 -2.65
C SER A 201 -4.64 -7.12 -2.21
N LEU A 202 -5.58 -6.49 -1.49
CA LEU A 202 -5.37 -5.17 -0.90
C LEU A 202 -4.26 -5.20 0.14
N GLU A 203 -4.30 -6.15 1.07
CA GLU A 203 -3.33 -6.25 2.16
C GLU A 203 -1.91 -6.50 1.65
N ASP A 204 -1.77 -7.40 0.68
CA ASP A 204 -0.49 -7.73 0.06
C ASP A 204 0.08 -6.53 -0.71
N ARG A 205 -0.78 -5.76 -1.40
CA ARG A 205 -0.36 -4.63 -2.25
C ARG A 205 -0.16 -3.33 -1.49
N TYR A 206 -0.90 -3.11 -0.40
CA TYR A 206 -0.98 -1.83 0.32
C TYR A 206 -0.89 -1.98 1.84
N PRO A 207 0.23 -2.48 2.40
CA PRO A 207 0.40 -2.65 3.85
C PRO A 207 0.38 -1.33 4.63
N LEU A 208 0.62 -0.19 3.99
CA LEU A 208 0.61 1.14 4.62
C LEU A 208 -0.77 1.83 4.62
N TYR A 209 -1.81 1.14 4.14
CA TYR A 209 -3.16 1.65 4.06
C TYR A 209 -3.74 2.02 5.45
N SER A 210 -4.43 3.15 5.55
CA SER A 210 -5.00 3.62 6.84
C SER A 210 -6.08 2.71 7.43
N GLY A 211 -6.72 1.88 6.60
CA GLY A 211 -7.70 0.88 7.02
C GLY A 211 -7.15 -0.54 7.03
N ALA A 212 -5.84 -0.74 7.19
CA ALA A 212 -5.23 -2.08 7.18
C ALA A 212 -5.83 -3.01 8.25
N ASP A 213 -6.11 -2.49 9.45
CA ASP A 213 -6.73 -3.23 10.55
C ASP A 213 -8.18 -3.63 10.26
N ASP A 214 -8.98 -2.71 9.71
CA ASP A 214 -10.34 -2.97 9.23
C ASP A 214 -10.34 -4.01 8.10
N THR A 215 -9.38 -3.95 7.18
CA THR A 215 -9.22 -4.93 6.09
C THR A 215 -8.93 -6.32 6.63
N LEU A 216 -7.94 -6.46 7.50
CA LEU A 216 -7.57 -7.74 8.11
C LEU A 216 -8.68 -8.31 8.98
N PHE A 217 -9.38 -7.45 9.73
CA PHE A 217 -10.48 -7.89 10.57
C PHE A 217 -11.63 -8.41 9.71
N LEU A 218 -11.97 -7.70 8.64
CA LEU A 218 -13.01 -8.13 7.70
C LEU A 218 -12.60 -9.38 6.91
N LEU A 219 -11.32 -9.54 6.61
CA LEU A 219 -10.76 -10.73 5.99
C LEU A 219 -10.94 -11.96 6.91
N GLY A 220 -10.57 -11.83 8.18
CA GLY A 220 -10.82 -12.87 9.20
C GLY A 220 -12.30 -13.23 9.30
N GLN A 221 -13.19 -12.23 9.32
CA GLN A 221 -14.63 -12.47 9.32
C GLN A 221 -15.15 -13.15 8.05
N SER A 222 -14.50 -12.90 6.90
CA SER A 222 -14.87 -13.52 5.63
C SER A 222 -14.52 -15.01 5.63
N TYR A 223 -13.36 -15.39 6.18
CA TYR A 223 -13.02 -16.79 6.40
C TYR A 223 -13.99 -17.50 7.34
N GLU A 224 -14.36 -16.86 8.45
CA GLU A 224 -15.37 -17.41 9.34
C GLU A 224 -16.75 -17.56 8.67
N GLY A 225 -17.05 -16.66 7.73
CA GLY A 225 -18.21 -16.75 6.84
C GLY A 225 -18.20 -18.00 5.96
N GLU A 226 -17.05 -18.34 5.37
CA GLU A 226 -16.85 -19.60 4.61
C GLU A 226 -17.08 -20.82 5.50
N ILE A 227 -16.49 -20.86 6.69
CA ILE A 227 -16.70 -21.96 7.65
C ILE A 227 -18.19 -22.10 7.98
N ALA A 228 -18.90 -21.00 8.21
CA ALA A 228 -20.33 -21.02 8.46
C ALA A 228 -21.14 -21.52 7.25
N ALA A 229 -20.72 -21.21 6.02
CA ALA A 229 -21.33 -21.72 4.80
C ALA A 229 -21.11 -23.24 4.66
N LEU A 230 -19.88 -23.73 4.90
CA LEU A 230 -19.56 -25.15 4.87
C LEU A 230 -20.38 -25.96 5.88
N ARG A 231 -20.57 -25.44 7.10
CA ARG A 231 -21.44 -26.09 8.11
C ARG A 231 -22.90 -26.21 7.64
N LYS A 232 -23.44 -25.18 6.99
CA LYS A 232 -24.81 -25.24 6.42
C LYS A 232 -24.91 -26.32 5.33
N MET A 233 -23.89 -26.41 4.47
CA MET A 233 -23.84 -27.47 3.44
C MET A 233 -23.82 -28.86 4.08
N ASP A 234 -23.07 -29.05 5.17
CA ASP A 234 -23.03 -30.30 5.93
C ASP A 234 -24.41 -30.69 6.46
N THR A 235 -25.11 -29.77 7.13
CA THR A 235 -26.47 -30.03 7.63
C THR A 235 -27.45 -30.38 6.51
N THR A 236 -27.31 -29.73 5.35
CA THR A 236 -28.18 -29.99 4.18
C THR A 236 -27.91 -31.39 3.62
N GLU A 237 -26.65 -31.79 3.51
CA GLU A 237 -26.30 -33.11 2.99
C GLU A 237 -26.71 -34.23 3.95
N GLN A 238 -26.57 -34.02 5.26
CA GLN A 238 -27.10 -34.95 6.26
C GLN A 238 -28.62 -35.13 6.09
N GLN A 239 -29.40 -34.08 5.87
CA GLN A 239 -30.84 -34.20 5.60
C GLN A 239 -31.13 -35.00 4.33
N LEU A 240 -30.35 -34.81 3.27
CA LEU A 240 -30.49 -35.59 2.03
C LEU A 240 -30.13 -37.07 2.21
N HIS A 241 -29.16 -37.37 3.08
CA HIS A 241 -28.85 -38.76 3.47
C HIS A 241 -30.03 -39.42 4.17
N HIS A 242 -30.70 -38.74 5.12
CA HIS A 242 -31.90 -39.27 5.79
C HIS A 242 -33.07 -39.50 4.80
N GLN A 243 -33.11 -38.77 3.69
CA GLN A 243 -34.07 -38.98 2.60
C GLN A 243 -33.65 -40.11 1.62
N GLY A 244 -32.54 -40.80 1.87
CA GLY A 244 -32.00 -41.84 0.98
C GLY A 244 -31.42 -41.31 -0.34
N LYS A 245 -31.21 -39.99 -0.47
CA LYS A 245 -30.70 -39.35 -1.71
C LYS A 245 -29.17 -39.32 -1.78
N VAL A 246 -28.49 -39.56 -0.66
CA VAL A 246 -27.04 -39.60 -0.55
C VAL A 246 -26.66 -40.88 0.20
N ASN A 247 -25.65 -41.60 -0.29
CA ASN A 247 -25.11 -42.79 0.35
C ASN A 247 -24.10 -42.43 1.44
N GLU A 248 -24.01 -43.28 2.47
CA GLU A 248 -23.17 -43.06 3.65
C GLU A 248 -21.69 -42.80 3.32
N ALA A 249 -21.14 -43.53 2.35
CA ALA A 249 -19.75 -43.37 1.91
C ALA A 249 -19.47 -41.96 1.36
N ARG A 250 -20.40 -41.41 0.56
CA ARG A 250 -20.29 -40.06 0.01
C ARG A 250 -20.46 -39.00 1.10
N LEU A 251 -21.41 -39.20 2.01
CA LEU A 251 -21.62 -38.30 3.14
C LEU A 251 -20.34 -38.16 3.96
N LYS A 252 -19.71 -39.27 4.36
CA LYS A 252 -18.46 -39.28 5.13
C LYS A 252 -17.31 -38.61 4.37
N ALA A 253 -17.16 -38.89 3.07
CA ALA A 253 -16.12 -38.28 2.24
C ALA A 253 -16.29 -36.75 2.14
N ASN A 254 -17.51 -36.28 1.91
CA ASN A 254 -17.82 -34.85 1.81
C ASN A 254 -17.70 -34.14 3.16
N GLN A 255 -18.05 -34.81 4.26
CA GLN A 255 -17.87 -34.28 5.61
C GLN A 255 -16.38 -34.05 5.91
N LEU A 256 -15.52 -35.04 5.65
CA LEU A 256 -14.07 -34.92 5.84
C LEU A 256 -13.47 -33.80 4.96
N ALA A 257 -13.93 -33.70 3.70
CA ALA A 257 -13.51 -32.66 2.78
C ALA A 257 -13.86 -31.25 3.32
N ARG A 258 -15.06 -31.08 3.87
CA ARG A 258 -15.51 -29.81 4.49
C ARG A 258 -14.78 -29.49 5.79
N GLU A 259 -14.46 -30.50 6.59
CA GLU A 259 -13.68 -30.34 7.82
C GLU A 259 -12.29 -29.79 7.50
N ARG A 260 -11.57 -30.40 6.56
CA ARG A 260 -10.26 -29.91 6.10
C ARG A 260 -10.30 -28.48 5.57
N MET A 261 -11.32 -28.14 4.77
CA MET A 261 -11.50 -26.76 4.30
C MET A 261 -11.80 -25.80 5.46
N SER A 262 -12.60 -26.24 6.43
CA SER A 262 -12.94 -25.44 7.61
C SER A 262 -11.70 -25.17 8.47
N ASP A 263 -10.81 -26.14 8.62
CA ASP A 263 -9.56 -26.00 9.36
C ASP A 263 -8.59 -25.03 8.67
N ASP A 264 -8.44 -25.13 7.34
CA ASP A 264 -7.62 -24.20 6.55
C ASP A 264 -8.15 -22.75 6.65
N PHE A 265 -9.47 -22.56 6.52
CA PHE A 265 -10.06 -21.24 6.72
C PHE A 265 -9.94 -20.76 8.16
N ALA A 266 -10.03 -21.64 9.16
CA ALA A 266 -9.84 -21.27 10.56
C ALA A 266 -8.40 -20.78 10.79
N ALA A 267 -7.40 -21.48 10.27
CA ALA A 267 -6.00 -21.07 10.36
C ALA A 267 -5.78 -19.69 9.74
N LYS A 268 -6.31 -19.44 8.54
CA LYS A 268 -6.21 -18.14 7.85
C LYS A 268 -6.96 -17.01 8.58
N ALA A 269 -8.08 -17.31 9.21
CA ALA A 269 -8.79 -16.33 10.04
C ALA A 269 -7.94 -15.91 11.25
N VAL A 270 -7.30 -16.90 11.91
CA VAL A 270 -6.42 -16.67 13.06
C VAL A 270 -5.19 -15.87 12.64
N GLU A 271 -4.60 -16.17 11.49
CA GLU A 271 -3.48 -15.41 10.93
C GLU A 271 -3.87 -13.94 10.71
N ALA A 272 -5.02 -13.67 10.08
CA ALA A 272 -5.49 -12.31 9.80
C ALA A 272 -5.69 -11.50 11.09
N TYR A 273 -6.34 -12.06 12.11
CA TYR A 273 -6.52 -11.37 13.40
C TYR A 273 -5.20 -11.20 14.16
N SER A 274 -4.32 -12.21 14.10
CA SER A 274 -2.99 -12.16 14.72
C SER A 274 -2.12 -11.06 14.11
N LYS A 275 -2.19 -10.88 12.79
CA LYS A 275 -1.44 -9.85 12.06
C LYS A 275 -1.80 -8.44 12.49
N ILE A 276 -3.06 -8.18 12.86
CA ILE A 276 -3.47 -6.89 13.46
C ILE A 276 -2.66 -6.63 14.73
N LEU A 277 -2.52 -7.64 15.59
CA LEU A 277 -1.82 -7.50 16.87
C LEU A 277 -0.31 -7.43 16.73
N THR A 278 0.27 -8.08 15.71
CA THR A 278 1.73 -8.13 15.55
C THR A 278 2.28 -7.01 14.67
N ARG A 279 1.57 -6.61 13.62
CA ARG A 279 2.02 -5.58 12.65
C ARG A 279 1.34 -4.22 12.84
N TYR A 280 0.07 -4.21 13.27
CA TYR A 280 -0.75 -3.00 13.39
C TYR A 280 -1.29 -2.75 14.82
N PRO A 281 -0.47 -2.90 15.88
CA PRO A 281 -0.96 -2.97 17.26
C PRO A 281 -1.65 -1.69 17.76
N VAL A 282 -1.33 -0.50 17.23
CA VAL A 282 -1.92 0.76 17.72
C VAL A 282 -3.21 1.16 17.00
N MET A 283 -3.60 0.43 15.94
CA MET A 283 -4.81 0.72 15.18
C MET A 283 -6.10 0.36 15.95
N ALA A 284 -7.26 0.78 15.44
CA ALA A 284 -8.51 0.77 16.19
C ALA A 284 -9.05 -0.63 16.49
N ARG A 285 -8.84 -1.61 15.59
CA ARG A 285 -9.37 -2.97 15.70
C ARG A 285 -8.54 -3.93 16.55
N SER A 286 -7.38 -3.53 17.08
CA SER A 286 -6.50 -4.41 17.86
C SER A 286 -7.23 -5.11 19.01
N ASP A 287 -8.05 -4.39 19.76
CA ASP A 287 -8.83 -4.98 20.85
C ASP A 287 -9.88 -5.99 20.40
N GLU A 288 -10.56 -5.68 19.30
CA GLU A 288 -11.57 -6.57 18.72
C GLU A 288 -10.92 -7.85 18.18
N ALA A 289 -9.75 -7.73 17.54
CA ALA A 289 -8.95 -8.86 17.08
C ALA A 289 -8.51 -9.75 18.25
N LYS A 290 -8.01 -9.16 19.34
CA LYS A 290 -7.67 -9.89 20.58
C LYS A 290 -8.88 -10.61 21.15
N ALA A 291 -10.02 -9.94 21.26
CA ALA A 291 -11.25 -10.56 21.75
C ALA A 291 -11.71 -11.71 20.84
N ARG A 292 -11.53 -11.58 19.51
CA ARG A 292 -11.90 -12.63 18.56
C ARG A 292 -10.98 -13.84 18.66
N LEU A 293 -9.67 -13.67 18.81
CA LEU A 293 -8.74 -14.78 19.03
C LEU A 293 -9.07 -15.56 20.31
N ILE A 294 -9.36 -14.85 21.41
CA ILE A 294 -9.81 -15.48 22.66
C ILE A 294 -11.09 -16.30 22.43
N ALA A 295 -12.05 -15.74 21.69
CA ALA A 295 -13.29 -16.43 21.37
C ALA A 295 -13.09 -17.67 20.46
N LEU A 296 -12.06 -17.66 19.63
CA LEU A 296 -11.63 -18.81 18.83
C LEU A 296 -10.75 -19.80 19.61
N HIS A 297 -10.53 -19.57 20.91
CA HIS A 297 -9.64 -20.34 21.78
C HIS A 297 -8.19 -20.40 21.26
N GLN A 298 -7.74 -19.29 20.67
CA GLN A 298 -6.40 -19.16 20.11
C GLN A 298 -5.50 -18.31 21.01
N PRO A 299 -4.19 -18.59 21.03
CA PRO A 299 -3.24 -17.75 21.75
C PRO A 299 -3.24 -16.33 21.18
N VAL A 300 -3.16 -15.35 22.07
CA VAL A 300 -3.08 -13.93 21.68
C VAL A 300 -1.60 -13.55 21.52
N PRO A 301 -1.12 -13.31 20.29
CA PRO A 301 0.27 -12.90 20.09
C PRO A 301 0.53 -11.50 20.64
N ARG A 302 1.77 -11.26 21.07
CA ARG A 302 2.23 -9.94 21.53
C ARG A 302 3.05 -9.26 20.44
N PRO A 303 2.86 -7.95 20.19
CA PRO A 303 3.71 -7.18 19.28
C PRO A 303 5.13 -7.03 19.83
N THR A 304 6.10 -6.92 18.93
CA THR A 304 7.46 -6.50 19.28
C THR A 304 7.50 -4.98 19.51
N LYS A 305 8.46 -4.49 20.29
CA LYS A 305 8.70 -3.05 20.48
C LYS A 305 8.93 -2.34 19.14
N ALA A 306 9.65 -2.98 18.22
CA ALA A 306 9.91 -2.45 16.88
C ALA A 306 8.61 -2.31 16.06
N ALA A 307 7.74 -3.31 16.05
CA ALA A 307 6.46 -3.24 15.34
C ALA A 307 5.53 -2.18 15.95
N LEU A 308 5.52 -2.06 17.28
CA LEU A 308 4.77 -1.01 17.98
C LEU A 308 5.26 0.39 17.59
N ALA A 309 6.59 0.61 17.61
CA ALA A 309 7.18 1.90 17.25
C ALA A 309 6.92 2.26 15.78
N LEU A 310 7.05 1.28 14.88
CA LEU A 310 6.83 1.46 13.46
C LEU A 310 5.36 1.82 13.16
N ASN A 311 4.40 1.05 13.68
CA ASN A 311 2.98 1.35 13.45
C ASN A 311 2.56 2.66 14.13
N LYS A 312 3.14 2.99 15.28
CA LYS A 312 2.92 4.30 15.92
C LYS A 312 3.43 5.45 15.07
N ALA A 313 4.62 5.33 14.48
CA ALA A 313 5.16 6.35 13.59
C ALA A 313 4.28 6.53 12.34
N GLU A 314 3.76 5.44 11.77
CA GLU A 314 2.80 5.47 10.66
C GLU A 314 1.55 6.28 11.04
N GLU A 315 0.89 5.92 12.14
CA GLU A 315 -0.33 6.59 12.62
C GLU A 315 -0.09 8.05 13.00
N ASP A 316 0.97 8.36 13.74
CA ASP A 316 1.32 9.72 14.16
C ASP A 316 1.64 10.63 12.95
N SER A 317 2.04 10.04 11.81
CA SER A 317 2.31 10.78 10.58
C SER A 317 1.04 11.18 9.80
N ARG A 318 -0.09 10.49 10.05
CA ARG A 318 -1.36 10.73 9.37
C ARG A 318 -1.98 12.07 9.81
N GLY A 319 -2.77 12.68 8.94
CA GLY A 319 -3.53 13.87 9.26
C GLY A 319 -4.90 13.54 9.85
N GLU A 320 -5.43 14.41 10.72
CA GLU A 320 -6.82 14.33 11.15
C GLU A 320 -7.74 15.02 10.12
N GLN A 321 -8.82 14.32 9.71
CA GLN A 321 -9.91 14.96 8.97
C GLN A 321 -10.66 15.91 9.91
N THR A 322 -10.55 17.21 9.65
CA THR A 322 -11.37 18.19 10.36
C THR A 322 -12.85 18.05 9.96
N MET A 323 -13.78 18.45 10.84
CA MET A 323 -15.22 18.44 10.53
C MET A 323 -15.54 19.26 9.29
N LEU A 324 -14.83 20.39 9.10
CA LEU A 324 -14.96 21.22 7.90
C LEU A 324 -14.44 20.52 6.65
N ALA A 325 -13.27 19.88 6.73
CA ALA A 325 -12.72 19.10 5.61
C ALA A 325 -13.67 17.96 5.19
N ARG A 326 -14.28 17.29 6.17
CA ARG A 326 -15.28 16.25 5.90
C ARG A 326 -16.54 16.78 5.21
N ALA A 327 -17.02 17.96 5.61
CA ALA A 327 -18.18 18.60 4.97
C ALA A 327 -17.85 19.04 3.54
N MET A 328 -16.72 19.72 3.34
CA MET A 328 -16.26 20.12 2.01
C MET A 328 -15.96 18.93 1.10
N GLY A 329 -15.42 17.85 1.67
CA GLY A 329 -15.12 16.60 0.99
C GLY A 329 -16.35 15.93 0.37
N MET A 330 -17.57 16.21 0.84
CA MET A 330 -18.79 15.71 0.18
C MET A 330 -19.02 16.38 -1.18
N VAL A 331 -18.66 17.65 -1.32
CA VAL A 331 -18.87 18.45 -2.54
C VAL A 331 -17.67 18.38 -3.49
N SER A 332 -16.45 18.17 -2.97
CA SER A 332 -15.24 18.08 -3.80
C SER A 332 -15.28 16.90 -4.77
N ARG A 333 -14.59 17.05 -5.91
CA ARG A 333 -14.32 15.93 -6.84
C ARG A 333 -13.07 15.13 -6.45
N HIS A 334 -12.12 15.80 -5.80
CA HIS A 334 -10.86 15.18 -5.40
C HIS A 334 -11.03 14.27 -4.18
N PRO A 335 -10.26 13.17 -4.14
CA PRO A 335 -10.20 12.29 -2.98
C PRO A 335 -9.56 13.01 -1.79
N ASP A 336 -9.91 12.55 -0.58
CA ASP A 336 -9.20 12.97 0.62
C ASP A 336 -7.99 12.08 0.85
N VAL A 337 -6.81 12.69 0.85
CA VAL A 337 -5.51 12.02 1.04
C VAL A 337 -4.88 12.34 2.41
N SER A 338 -5.58 13.08 3.26
CA SER A 338 -5.05 13.52 4.57
C SER A 338 -4.74 12.36 5.51
N ILE A 339 -5.47 11.26 5.38
CA ILE A 339 -5.32 10.05 6.17
C ILE A 339 -4.18 9.14 5.69
N ALA A 340 -3.57 9.43 4.52
CA ALA A 340 -2.42 8.68 4.04
C ALA A 340 -1.22 8.87 4.98
N THR A 341 -0.44 7.80 5.20
CA THR A 341 0.80 7.89 5.97
C THR A 341 1.81 8.77 5.23
N LYS A 342 2.64 9.49 5.98
CA LYS A 342 3.75 10.29 5.44
C LYS A 342 5.11 9.61 5.63
N VAL A 343 5.12 8.48 6.33
CA VAL A 343 6.31 7.66 6.61
C VAL A 343 6.09 6.23 6.12
N GLY A 344 7.20 5.52 5.89
CA GLY A 344 7.21 4.17 5.33
C GLY A 344 7.53 4.15 3.84
N ASP A 345 7.94 2.98 3.36
CA ASP A 345 8.27 2.77 1.96
C ASP A 345 7.01 2.32 1.18
N PRO A 346 6.57 3.08 0.16
CA PRO A 346 5.45 2.68 -0.67
C PRO A 346 5.79 1.41 -1.46
N THR A 347 4.77 0.61 -1.78
CA THR A 347 4.97 -0.59 -2.59
C THR A 347 5.28 -0.20 -4.03
N LEU A 348 6.43 -0.66 -4.54
CA LEU A 348 6.87 -0.36 -5.91
C LEU A 348 6.53 -1.48 -6.89
N ILE A 349 6.43 -2.72 -6.39
CA ILE A 349 6.13 -3.91 -7.18
C ILE A 349 4.84 -4.51 -6.64
N ASP A 350 3.89 -4.74 -7.53
CA ASP A 350 2.60 -5.31 -7.16
C ASP A 350 2.69 -6.84 -7.08
N PRO A 351 2.19 -7.45 -6.00
CA PRO A 351 1.97 -8.88 -5.98
C PRO A 351 0.86 -9.25 -6.98
N THR A 352 0.87 -10.51 -7.44
CA THR A 352 -0.18 -11.01 -8.34
C THR A 352 -1.54 -10.98 -7.64
N PRO A 353 -2.56 -10.30 -8.20
CA PRO A 353 -3.88 -10.26 -7.59
C PRO A 353 -4.49 -11.65 -7.47
N ILE A 354 -5.20 -11.87 -6.38
CA ILE A 354 -5.89 -13.13 -6.09
C ILE A 354 -7.29 -13.08 -6.69
N ASP A 355 -7.71 -14.14 -7.39
CA ASP A 355 -9.08 -14.32 -7.88
C ASP A 355 -9.90 -15.14 -6.87
N GLY A 356 -11.18 -14.82 -6.70
CA GLY A 356 -12.12 -15.61 -5.91
C GLY A 356 -12.25 -17.06 -6.42
N ARG A 357 -12.09 -17.31 -7.72
CA ARG A 357 -12.01 -18.68 -8.28
C ARG A 357 -10.81 -19.43 -7.72
N ALA A 358 -9.65 -18.77 -7.67
CA ALA A 358 -8.43 -19.36 -7.12
C ALA A 358 -8.59 -19.69 -5.63
N ILE A 359 -9.36 -18.91 -4.87
CA ILE A 359 -9.71 -19.23 -3.47
C ILE A 359 -10.53 -20.53 -3.39
N VAL A 360 -11.56 -20.68 -4.22
CA VAL A 360 -12.40 -21.88 -4.24
C VAL A 360 -11.62 -23.10 -4.73
N GLU A 361 -10.79 -22.94 -5.77
CA GLU A 361 -9.92 -24.01 -6.28
C GLU A 361 -8.87 -24.43 -5.24
N ALA A 362 -8.28 -23.48 -4.52
CA ALA A 362 -7.38 -23.78 -3.41
C ALA A 362 -8.11 -24.56 -2.29
N ALA A 363 -9.30 -24.12 -1.90
CA ALA A 363 -10.11 -24.82 -0.91
C ALA A 363 -10.46 -26.26 -1.37
N ASN A 364 -10.88 -26.43 -2.62
CA ASN A 364 -11.17 -27.76 -3.18
C ASN A 364 -9.93 -28.67 -3.23
N ARG A 365 -8.73 -28.12 -3.49
CA ARG A 365 -7.48 -28.87 -3.40
C ARG A 365 -7.20 -29.32 -1.97
N THR A 366 -7.40 -28.46 -0.97
CA THR A 366 -7.29 -28.81 0.45
C THR A 366 -8.30 -29.91 0.82
N ALA A 367 -9.52 -29.82 0.29
CA ALA A 367 -10.60 -30.77 0.51
C ALA A 367 -10.25 -32.19 0.01
N GLY A 368 -9.65 -32.29 -1.19
CA GLY A 368 -9.23 -33.55 -1.80
C GLY A 368 -8.14 -34.30 -1.03
N GLY A 369 -7.46 -33.63 -0.09
CA GLY A 369 -6.23 -34.11 0.52
C GLY A 369 -5.09 -34.15 -0.49
N ALA A 370 -3.85 -34.11 -0.01
CA ALA A 370 -2.67 -34.35 -0.84
C ALA A 370 -2.63 -35.82 -1.32
N LYS A 371 -3.54 -36.20 -2.21
CA LYS A 371 -3.41 -37.41 -3.02
C LYS A 371 -2.70 -37.02 -4.30
N GLY A 372 -1.37 -37.12 -4.27
CA GLY A 372 -0.63 -37.56 -5.45
C GLY A 372 -1.13 -38.96 -5.81
N GLY A 373 -2.22 -39.04 -6.57
CA GLY A 373 -2.49 -40.19 -7.41
C GLY A 373 -1.75 -39.98 -8.73
N GLU A 374 -1.43 -41.07 -9.44
CA GLU A 374 -0.59 -41.16 -10.66
C GLU A 374 -1.00 -40.26 -11.85
N HIS A 375 -1.95 -39.34 -11.67
CA HIS A 375 -2.35 -38.31 -12.62
C HIS A 375 -2.40 -36.91 -11.99
N SER A 376 -1.52 -36.59 -11.04
CA SER A 376 -1.32 -35.21 -10.64
C SER A 376 -0.48 -34.50 -11.71
N VAL A 377 -1.08 -33.54 -12.42
CA VAL A 377 -0.33 -32.60 -13.26
C VAL A 377 0.55 -31.76 -12.34
N SER A 378 1.83 -32.09 -12.28
CA SER A 378 2.84 -31.24 -11.64
C SER A 378 3.09 -30.04 -12.55
N VAL A 379 2.77 -28.84 -12.07
CA VAL A 379 3.31 -27.63 -12.68
C VAL A 379 4.78 -27.59 -12.30
N GLN A 380 5.63 -28.06 -13.21
CA GLN A 380 7.06 -27.89 -13.10
C GLN A 380 7.35 -26.41 -13.36
N THR A 381 7.69 -25.67 -12.30
CA THR A 381 8.22 -24.32 -12.44
C THR A 381 9.58 -24.47 -13.11
N THR A 382 9.66 -24.20 -14.41
CA THR A 382 10.94 -23.99 -15.09
C THR A 382 11.69 -22.92 -14.32
N GLY A 383 12.99 -23.16 -14.12
CA GLY A 383 13.83 -22.42 -13.18
C GLY A 383 13.74 -20.89 -13.34
N LYS A 384 14.04 -20.19 -12.24
CA LYS A 384 14.23 -18.75 -12.21
C LYS A 384 15.26 -18.33 -13.28
N GLY A 385 14.77 -17.80 -14.38
CA GLY A 385 15.59 -17.20 -15.45
C GLY A 385 14.73 -16.94 -16.67
N GLU A 386 14.65 -15.68 -17.11
CA GLU A 386 14.11 -15.34 -18.43
C GLU A 386 14.90 -16.11 -19.51
N PRO A 387 14.24 -16.61 -20.57
CA PRO A 387 14.94 -17.21 -21.70
C PRO A 387 15.90 -16.19 -22.32
N GLY A 388 17.15 -16.60 -22.54
CA GLY A 388 18.13 -15.77 -23.25
C GLY A 388 17.67 -15.46 -24.69
N PRO A 389 18.11 -14.35 -25.29
CA PRO A 389 17.54 -13.79 -26.53
C PRO A 389 17.67 -14.64 -27.80
N ASN A 390 18.03 -15.92 -27.73
CA ASN A 390 18.10 -16.85 -28.87
C ASN A 390 17.75 -18.32 -28.54
N GLU A 391 17.06 -18.61 -27.43
CA GLU A 391 16.55 -19.97 -27.20
C GLU A 391 15.15 -20.16 -27.82
N PRO A 392 14.91 -21.24 -28.58
CA PRO A 392 13.59 -21.52 -29.13
C PRO A 392 12.61 -21.86 -28.00
N ALA A 393 11.40 -21.29 -28.08
CA ALA A 393 10.33 -21.58 -27.13
C ALA A 393 10.02 -23.09 -27.09
N PRO A 394 9.83 -23.69 -25.90
CA PRO A 394 9.57 -25.12 -25.79
C PRO A 394 8.21 -25.45 -26.40
N THR A 395 8.20 -26.29 -27.43
CA THR A 395 6.99 -26.84 -28.03
C THR A 395 6.62 -28.15 -27.34
N SER A 396 5.32 -28.42 -27.20
CA SER A 396 4.76 -29.57 -26.48
C SER A 396 5.11 -30.95 -27.07
N ASP A 397 5.87 -31.01 -28.17
CA ASP A 397 6.17 -32.24 -28.93
C ASP A 397 7.64 -32.70 -28.81
N ALA A 398 8.44 -32.14 -27.88
CA ALA A 398 9.81 -32.60 -27.69
C ALA A 398 9.85 -34.02 -27.04
N PRO A 399 10.52 -35.01 -27.66
CA PRO A 399 10.54 -36.37 -27.13
C PRO A 399 11.40 -36.47 -25.85
N VAL A 400 10.92 -37.27 -24.90
CA VAL A 400 11.59 -37.56 -23.63
C VAL A 400 12.90 -38.31 -23.90
N ALA A 401 14.02 -37.71 -23.53
CA ALA A 401 15.32 -38.37 -23.59
C ALA A 401 15.49 -39.29 -22.38
N ASP A 402 15.47 -40.61 -22.62
CA ASP A 402 15.97 -41.60 -21.67
C ASP A 402 17.50 -41.50 -21.57
N LYS A 403 18.03 -41.37 -20.35
CA LYS A 403 19.38 -41.83 -19.95
C LYS A 403 19.46 -41.90 -18.43
N VAL A 404 19.44 -43.11 -17.86
CA VAL A 404 20.59 -43.95 -17.49
C VAL A 404 21.47 -43.34 -16.39
N SER A 405 21.44 -44.04 -15.26
CA SER A 405 22.33 -43.94 -14.09
C SER A 405 23.81 -43.95 -14.47
N SER A 406 24.57 -42.96 -13.99
CA SER A 406 25.99 -43.13 -13.68
C SER A 406 26.48 -42.08 -12.67
N GLY A 407 26.85 -42.57 -11.48
CA GLY A 407 28.13 -42.26 -10.82
C GLY A 407 28.45 -40.81 -10.45
N ALA A 408 28.36 -40.52 -9.15
CA ALA A 408 28.93 -39.35 -8.51
C ALA A 408 30.46 -39.27 -8.62
N ALA A 409 30.98 -38.05 -8.78
CA ALA A 409 32.30 -37.64 -8.30
C ALA A 409 32.25 -36.15 -7.88
N ASN A 410 32.72 -35.90 -6.66
CA ASN A 410 32.68 -34.65 -5.90
C ASN A 410 33.50 -33.50 -6.53
N ALA A 411 32.99 -32.28 -6.37
CA ALA A 411 33.81 -31.08 -6.21
C ALA A 411 33.18 -30.21 -5.11
N GLU A 412 33.95 -29.97 -4.05
CA GLU A 412 33.58 -29.21 -2.85
C GLU A 412 33.50 -27.69 -3.11
N THR A 413 32.58 -27.01 -2.44
CA THR A 413 32.57 -25.55 -2.23
C THR A 413 31.93 -25.30 -0.84
N PRO A 414 32.37 -24.30 -0.06
CA PRO A 414 32.32 -24.34 1.40
C PRO A 414 30.95 -24.00 2.00
N ALA A 415 30.74 -24.54 3.21
CA ALA A 415 29.50 -24.53 3.97
C ALA A 415 29.01 -23.13 4.41
N ASP A 416 27.69 -22.94 4.29
CA ASP A 416 26.91 -21.85 4.87
C ASP A 416 26.59 -22.18 6.35
N PRO A 417 26.76 -21.27 7.35
CA PRO A 417 26.74 -21.63 8.76
C PRO A 417 25.35 -21.78 9.41
N ASN A 418 24.25 -21.87 8.66
CA ASN A 418 22.90 -21.71 9.25
C ASN A 418 21.81 -22.64 8.70
N GLU A 419 22.13 -23.93 8.51
CA GLU A 419 21.10 -24.96 8.30
C GLU A 419 21.17 -26.05 9.38
N LEU A 420 20.19 -26.03 10.28
CA LEU A 420 19.87 -27.16 11.16
C LEU A 420 18.82 -28.03 10.47
N ASN A 421 19.29 -29.12 9.88
CA ASN A 421 18.50 -30.27 9.46
C ASN A 421 18.40 -31.27 10.63
N PRO A 422 17.22 -31.71 11.07
CA PRO A 422 17.11 -32.91 11.89
C PRO A 422 16.61 -34.07 11.03
N ASN A 423 17.52 -34.98 10.64
CA ASN A 423 17.09 -36.34 10.29
C ASN A 423 18.14 -37.39 10.68
N ALA A 424 17.76 -38.25 11.62
CA ALA A 424 18.35 -39.54 11.98
C ALA A 424 17.39 -40.18 13.01
N THR A 425 16.91 -41.42 12.97
CA THR A 425 17.02 -42.55 12.04
C THR A 425 15.88 -43.51 12.42
N GLN A 426 15.26 -44.19 11.45
CA GLN A 426 14.31 -45.29 11.69
C GLN A 426 15.02 -46.52 12.28
N ALA A 427 14.41 -47.14 13.28
CA ALA A 427 14.60 -48.55 13.64
C ALA A 427 13.23 -49.19 13.96
N ASP A 428 13.06 -50.41 13.47
CA ASP A 428 11.82 -51.19 13.28
C ASP A 428 11.05 -51.62 14.56
N PRO A 429 9.79 -52.12 14.42
CA PRO A 429 8.77 -52.13 15.48
C PRO A 429 8.64 -53.46 16.23
N LYS A 430 8.45 -53.37 17.56
CA LYS A 430 7.58 -54.22 18.41
C LYS A 430 7.88 -53.93 19.89
N VAL A 431 6.86 -53.54 20.64
CA VAL A 431 6.47 -54.00 22.00
C VAL A 431 5.50 -52.97 22.59
N ALA A 432 4.42 -53.50 23.17
CA ALA A 432 3.25 -52.81 23.66
C ALA A 432 3.39 -52.32 25.12
N ASN A 433 2.54 -51.35 25.47
CA ASN A 433 1.91 -51.07 26.77
C ASN A 433 2.77 -50.98 28.05
N ASP A 434 2.95 -49.76 28.59
CA ASP A 434 2.38 -49.36 29.90
C ASP A 434 2.70 -47.88 30.27
N PRO A 435 1.88 -47.21 31.12
CA PRO A 435 1.88 -45.76 31.29
C PRO A 435 2.55 -45.30 32.60
N LYS A 436 3.80 -44.80 32.53
CA LYS A 436 4.39 -43.93 33.57
C LYS A 436 5.77 -43.42 33.13
N ALA A 437 5.90 -42.10 32.97
CA ALA A 437 7.10 -41.27 33.14
C ALA A 437 7.06 -40.07 32.17
N ALA A 438 6.40 -39.00 32.59
CA ALA A 438 6.62 -37.67 32.03
C ALA A 438 7.86 -37.07 32.70
N ALA A 439 8.83 -36.60 31.91
CA ALA A 439 9.92 -35.77 32.40
C ALA A 439 9.42 -34.30 32.55
N PRO A 440 9.88 -33.55 33.56
CA PRO A 440 9.29 -32.27 33.96
C PRO A 440 9.71 -31.07 33.09
N ASP A 441 8.78 -30.12 32.94
CA ASP A 441 8.89 -28.81 32.28
C ASP A 441 9.68 -27.80 33.16
N PRO A 442 10.62 -26.99 32.64
CA PRO A 442 11.43 -26.06 33.44
C PRO A 442 10.74 -24.76 33.89
N ASN A 443 9.42 -24.60 33.72
CA ASN A 443 8.73 -23.33 34.00
C ASN A 443 7.48 -23.43 34.89
N GLU A 444 7.52 -24.27 35.94
CA GLU A 444 6.50 -24.26 37.00
C GLU A 444 6.88 -23.38 38.21
N LEU A 445 6.09 -22.33 38.42
CA LEU A 445 6.10 -21.47 39.61
C LEU A 445 5.47 -22.21 40.80
N GLN A 446 6.21 -22.36 41.90
CA GLN A 446 5.67 -22.87 43.17
C GLN A 446 5.09 -21.75 44.06
N PRO A 447 3.96 -21.97 44.76
CA PRO A 447 3.37 -21.02 45.69
C PRO A 447 3.92 -21.22 47.12
N ASN A 448 4.19 -20.13 47.83
CA ASN A 448 4.51 -20.17 49.26
C ASN A 448 3.61 -19.19 50.04
N THR A 449 2.84 -19.73 50.99
CA THR A 449 2.08 -19.01 52.05
C THR A 449 2.32 -19.78 53.35
N THR A 450 2.74 -19.17 54.47
CA THR A 450 1.93 -18.57 55.59
C THR A 450 2.84 -18.54 56.86
N PRO A 451 2.49 -17.96 58.06
CA PRO A 451 1.42 -17.03 58.48
C PRO A 451 1.88 -15.83 59.38
N ASP A 452 0.96 -14.87 59.56
CA ASP A 452 0.95 -13.65 60.43
C ASP A 452 0.88 -13.93 61.97
N PRO A 453 1.20 -12.98 62.90
CA PRO A 453 0.27 -11.88 63.27
C PRO A 453 0.85 -10.49 63.72
N GLN A 454 0.06 -9.45 63.39
CA GLN A 454 -0.02 -7.99 63.68
C GLN A 454 -0.10 -7.56 65.20
N PRO A 455 -0.12 -6.27 65.70
CA PRO A 455 -0.09 -4.88 65.11
C PRO A 455 0.85 -3.78 65.72
N ALA A 456 0.82 -2.61 65.04
CA ALA A 456 1.38 -1.24 65.22
C ALA A 456 1.56 -0.60 66.62
N PRO A 457 2.33 0.53 66.69
CA PRO A 457 1.70 1.85 66.77
C PRO A 457 2.39 2.99 65.95
N ALA A 458 1.70 4.14 65.87
CA ALA A 458 2.05 5.38 65.15
C ALA A 458 2.65 6.48 66.09
N PRO A 459 2.75 7.79 65.73
CA PRO A 459 4.00 8.54 65.55
C PRO A 459 4.24 9.70 66.57
N ALA A 460 5.39 10.40 66.49
CA ALA A 460 5.64 11.73 67.08
C ALA A 460 6.60 12.51 66.13
N GLN A 461 6.25 13.67 65.54
CA GLN A 461 6.26 15.05 66.09
C GLN A 461 7.64 15.48 66.63
N VAL A 462 8.23 16.67 66.47
CA VAL A 462 8.03 17.97 65.76
C VAL A 462 9.33 18.79 66.01
N ASN A 463 9.57 19.85 65.21
CA ASN A 463 10.45 21.01 65.45
C ASN A 463 11.99 20.77 65.41
N ASP A 464 12.83 21.65 64.85
CA ASP A 464 12.88 23.11 64.94
C ASP A 464 13.44 23.83 63.69
N LEU A 465 13.14 25.12 63.66
CA LEU A 465 13.44 26.18 62.70
C LEU A 465 14.86 26.79 62.91
N ALA A 466 15.42 27.40 61.85
CA ALA A 466 16.11 28.72 61.82
C ALA A 466 17.53 28.81 61.19
N GLY A 467 17.71 29.91 60.43
CA GLY A 467 18.99 30.60 60.18
C GLY A 467 19.69 30.23 58.86
N ALA A 468 19.48 30.88 57.72
CA ALA A 468 19.82 32.26 57.33
C ALA A 468 21.33 32.55 57.14
N THR A 469 21.66 32.99 55.92
CA THR A 469 22.88 33.72 55.45
C THR A 469 24.15 32.88 55.29
N SER A 470 25.00 33.00 54.27
CA SER A 470 25.37 34.14 53.43
C SER A 470 26.12 33.71 52.15
N SER A 471 25.83 34.38 51.03
CA SER A 471 26.74 34.83 49.95
C SER A 471 28.03 34.06 49.63
N SER A 472 28.26 33.73 48.36
CA SER A 472 28.92 34.66 47.42
C SER A 472 29.10 34.08 46.02
N THR A 473 28.71 34.89 45.05
CA THR A 473 28.93 34.90 43.60
C THR A 473 30.31 34.44 43.11
N GLY A 474 30.31 33.70 41.99
CA GLY A 474 31.46 33.53 41.11
C GLY A 474 31.00 33.10 39.72
N ASN A 475 30.66 34.07 38.88
CA ASN A 475 30.37 33.88 37.46
C ASN A 475 31.67 34.03 36.64
N GLY A 476 31.86 33.20 35.63
CA GLY A 476 33.00 33.31 34.70
C GLY A 476 32.84 32.36 33.53
N GLY A 477 32.31 32.88 32.42
CA GLY A 477 32.10 32.17 31.17
C GLY A 477 33.38 31.90 30.37
N GLY A 478 33.25 31.02 29.38
CA GLY A 478 34.24 30.77 28.35
C GLY A 478 33.67 29.85 27.27
N ASP A 479 33.41 30.43 26.10
CA ASP A 479 33.11 29.72 24.86
C ASP A 479 34.31 28.87 24.39
N ALA A 480 34.06 27.66 23.91
CA ALA A 480 34.93 26.99 22.95
C ALA A 480 34.16 25.93 22.13
N GLN A 481 34.23 26.12 20.82
CA GLN A 481 33.73 25.29 19.75
C GLN A 481 34.78 24.26 19.32
N ALA A 482 34.32 23.15 18.73
CA ALA A 482 35.02 22.23 17.80
C ALA A 482 35.33 20.79 18.30
N GLY A 483 34.56 19.84 17.74
CA GLY A 483 35.06 18.69 16.98
C GLY A 483 35.71 17.52 17.72
N THR A 484 35.12 16.33 17.63
CA THR A 484 35.56 15.24 16.73
C THR A 484 34.89 13.90 17.06
N ASN A 485 34.79 13.07 16.02
CA ASN A 485 34.24 11.72 15.96
C ASN A 485 34.59 10.79 17.13
N GLY A 486 33.59 10.02 17.55
CA GLY A 486 33.74 8.82 18.38
C GLY A 486 32.63 7.84 18.08
N ASN A 487 32.78 7.11 16.98
CA ASN A 487 31.98 5.94 16.66
C ASN A 487 32.27 4.85 17.70
N GLN A 488 31.33 4.53 18.57
CA GLN A 488 31.27 3.24 19.25
C GLN A 488 29.85 2.71 19.16
N GLY A 489 29.72 1.64 18.39
CA GLY A 489 28.50 0.86 18.25
C GLY A 489 28.06 0.34 19.60
N ALA A 490 26.85 0.74 20.00
CA ALA A 490 26.08 0.00 20.99
C ALA A 490 25.18 -0.98 20.22
N ALA A 491 25.39 -2.25 20.54
CA ALA A 491 24.78 -3.44 19.98
C ALA A 491 23.30 -3.31 19.60
N ALA A 492 23.01 -3.62 18.33
CA ALA A 492 21.68 -3.91 17.81
C ALA A 492 21.16 -5.26 18.34
N SER A 493 20.83 -5.33 19.63
CA SER A 493 20.26 -6.54 20.26
C SER A 493 19.03 -6.27 21.14
N SER A 494 18.20 -5.29 20.77
CA SER A 494 16.92 -5.02 21.45
C SER A 494 15.71 -4.89 20.50
N ASN A 495 15.87 -5.19 19.20
CA ASN A 495 14.81 -4.98 18.20
C ASN A 495 13.72 -6.07 18.19
N GLN A 496 13.89 -7.15 18.95
CA GLN A 496 12.94 -8.27 19.02
C GLN A 496 12.21 -8.40 20.36
N ASP A 497 12.53 -7.55 21.34
CA ASP A 497 11.84 -7.57 22.62
C ASP A 497 10.33 -7.37 22.43
N LEU A 498 9.53 -8.16 23.16
CA LEU A 498 8.08 -7.96 23.22
C LEU A 498 7.76 -6.62 23.89
N ALA A 499 6.71 -5.95 23.41
CA ALA A 499 6.24 -4.72 24.01
C ALA A 499 5.52 -4.96 25.34
N ASP A 500 5.77 -4.10 26.33
CA ASP A 500 5.11 -4.16 27.64
C ASP A 500 3.65 -3.72 27.56
N ASP A 501 2.80 -4.25 28.46
CA ASP A 501 1.36 -3.98 28.47
C ASP A 501 1.04 -2.47 28.60
N ASN A 502 1.88 -1.71 29.33
CA ASN A 502 1.74 -0.25 29.46
C ASN A 502 2.02 0.49 28.14
N ALA A 503 2.95 -0.01 27.32
CA ALA A 503 3.28 0.59 26.04
C ALA A 503 2.13 0.39 25.03
N ILE A 504 1.49 -0.76 25.07
CA ILE A 504 0.32 -1.12 24.24
C ILE A 504 -0.92 -0.30 24.65
N ALA A 505 -1.12 -0.07 25.95
CA ALA A 505 -2.30 0.62 26.48
C ALA A 505 -2.31 2.15 26.28
N SER A 506 -1.17 2.80 26.03
CA SER A 506 -1.07 4.27 25.99
C SER A 506 -1.59 4.94 24.70
N SER A 507 -2.10 4.19 23.72
CA SER A 507 -2.67 4.77 22.50
C SER A 507 -4.04 5.40 22.81
N LYS A 508 -4.16 6.72 22.64
CA LYS A 508 -5.39 7.51 22.91
C LYS A 508 -6.55 6.99 22.06
N ARG A 509 -7.57 6.37 22.66
CA ARG A 509 -8.71 5.81 21.92
C ARG A 509 -9.95 6.70 21.92
N LYS A 510 -10.40 7.10 20.72
CA LYS A 510 -11.80 7.41 20.46
C LYS A 510 -12.48 6.15 19.90
N LYS A 511 -13.35 5.51 20.70
CA LYS A 511 -14.21 4.41 20.22
C LYS A 511 -15.14 4.93 19.11
N LYS A 512 -15.05 4.40 17.89
CA LYS A 512 -16.13 4.50 16.91
C LYS A 512 -17.27 3.58 17.34
N LYS A 513 -18.43 4.13 17.68
CA LYS A 513 -19.68 3.37 17.79
C LYS A 513 -20.18 3.09 16.37
N GLY A 514 -20.22 1.82 15.97
CA GLY A 514 -21.07 1.38 14.85
C GLY A 514 -20.43 0.43 13.85
N LEU A 515 -20.59 -0.86 14.10
CA LEU A 515 -20.98 -1.86 13.11
C LEU A 515 -21.55 -3.05 13.88
N GLY A 516 -22.89 -3.07 13.97
CA GLY A 516 -23.64 -4.14 14.61
C GLY A 516 -23.67 -5.40 13.76
N LYS A 517 -23.84 -6.53 14.46
CA LYS A 517 -23.82 -7.94 14.01
C LYS A 517 -22.43 -8.51 13.69
N ILE A 518 -21.72 -8.80 14.79
CA ILE A 518 -20.70 -9.85 14.85
C ILE A 518 -21.35 -11.17 14.39
N ILE A 519 -20.73 -11.89 13.46
CA ILE A 519 -21.10 -13.29 13.18
C ILE A 519 -20.85 -14.06 14.49
N PRO A 520 -21.88 -14.62 15.13
CA PRO A 520 -21.70 -15.33 16.39
C PRO A 520 -20.62 -16.39 16.20
N VAL A 521 -19.69 -16.43 17.15
CA VAL A 521 -18.64 -17.44 17.18
C VAL A 521 -19.33 -18.80 17.08
N PRO A 522 -18.98 -19.63 16.10
CA PRO A 522 -19.48 -20.99 16.10
C PRO A 522 -18.93 -21.69 17.34
N LYS A 523 -19.81 -22.28 18.15
CA LYS A 523 -19.38 -23.15 19.25
C LYS A 523 -18.52 -24.27 18.65
N LEU A 524 -17.24 -24.30 19.02
CA LEU A 524 -16.40 -25.47 18.84
C LEU A 524 -16.95 -26.57 19.78
N PRO A 525 -16.97 -27.85 19.34
CA PRO A 525 -17.45 -28.97 20.15
C PRO A 525 -16.67 -29.15 21.45
#